data_AF-A0A853BRZ5-F1
#
_entry.id   AF-A0A853BRZ5-F1
#
_cell.length_a   1.000
_cell.length_b   1.000
_cell.length_c   1.000
_cell.angle_alpha   90.00
_cell.angle_beta   90.00
_cell.angle_gamma   90.00
#
_symmetry.space_group_name_H-M   'P 1'
#
loop_
_entity.id
_entity.type
_entity.pdbx_description
1 polymer ?
#
loop_
_entity_poly.entity_id
_entity_poly.type
_entity_poly.pdbx_seq_one_letter_code
_entity_poly.pdbx_strand_id
1 'polypeptide(L)'
;MDDIDGGRMAELDGEAPWTIDALEDSGADGGRGGPDEEARVPVTPDGLETSRNDPEGTEGTGGSGTDPRLDGDSRPVEVTEDPRAEDNPPTGGGGGDRPPGGGPPGGGPPGGGGGDGPPSPNPEPGSPTPESRDGGMGDSQEASVRDILREHRLQPNKIDKVVELLRNHPSRLGSQIADIIIEGRITQVRGFGHIVSDFGSERKFLGISAELRFVDNLIRQGYPPQRLEFGDDGHWGRSHEIPVDEYDVDAQITSPDGDVWSYQIKRTGGEPGVFPSDNALVKNAKGALNQLRELQEIPNLRTFAIMEVNAPQRTLSPEVMRRLESAVSRSGSPLRIYFTDGMLTIPPNTQIYPPK
;
A
#
# COMPACT_ATOMS: atom_id res chain seq x y z
N MET A 1 -9.78 -13.39 19.68
CA MET A 1 -10.20 -11.98 19.64
C MET A 1 -9.07 -11.29 20.36
N ASP A 2 -8.11 -10.84 19.57
CA ASP A 2 -6.78 -10.45 20.02
C ASP A 2 -6.78 -8.93 20.18
N ASP A 3 -6.99 -8.46 21.40
CA ASP A 3 -6.87 -7.05 21.80
C ASP A 3 -5.47 -6.79 22.40
N ILE A 4 -4.39 -7.29 21.77
CA ILE A 4 -3.01 -7.19 22.29
C ILE A 4 -2.09 -6.38 21.36
N ASP A 5 -2.64 -5.45 20.59
CA ASP A 5 -1.83 -4.37 20.02
C ASP A 5 -2.58 -3.07 20.22
N GLY A 6 -1.94 -2.14 20.93
CA GLY A 6 -2.37 -0.75 21.04
C GLY A 6 -2.29 0.02 19.72
N GLY A 7 -2.38 -0.69 18.58
CA GLY A 7 -2.31 -0.25 17.19
C GLY A 7 -3.37 0.77 16.84
N ARG A 8 -3.26 1.93 17.49
CA ARG A 8 -3.95 3.15 17.12
C ARG A 8 -3.23 3.67 15.91
N MET A 9 -3.73 3.24 14.76
CA MET A 9 -3.75 4.09 13.59
C MET A 9 -4.49 5.35 14.04
N ALA A 10 -3.73 6.40 14.34
CA ALA A 10 -4.26 7.74 14.23
C ALA A 10 -5.08 7.80 12.95
N GLU A 11 -6.31 8.30 13.05
CA GLU A 11 -7.23 8.53 11.94
C GLU A 11 -6.42 8.77 10.65
N LEU A 12 -6.67 7.98 9.60
CA LEU A 12 -5.86 8.03 8.36
C LEU A 12 -5.80 9.43 7.73
N ASP A 13 -6.61 10.38 8.24
CA ASP A 13 -6.61 11.81 7.97
C ASP A 13 -6.73 12.71 9.26
N GLY A 14 -6.46 12.21 10.47
CA GLY A 14 -6.53 12.98 11.73
C GLY A 14 -5.17 13.27 12.39
N GLU A 15 -5.23 13.94 13.55
CA GLU A 15 -4.10 14.72 14.11
C GLU A 15 -2.90 13.93 14.61
N ALA A 16 -3.03 12.63 14.87
CA ALA A 16 -1.95 11.87 15.46
C ALA A 16 -0.98 11.30 14.38
N PRO A 17 0.33 11.30 14.64
CA PRO A 17 1.30 10.70 13.73
C PRO A 17 1.06 9.20 13.60
N TRP A 18 1.34 8.67 12.41
CA TRP A 18 1.25 7.25 12.10
C TRP A 18 2.24 6.48 13.00
N THR A 19 1.73 5.69 13.94
CA THR A 19 2.55 4.83 14.80
C THR A 19 2.11 3.38 14.61
N ILE A 20 2.95 2.59 13.95
CA ILE A 20 2.86 1.13 14.05
C ILE A 20 3.68 0.74 15.27
N ASP A 21 3.01 0.40 16.37
CA ASP A 21 3.69 -0.23 17.50
C ASP A 21 4.23 -1.58 17.01
N ALA A 22 5.55 -1.72 17.01
CA ALA A 22 6.15 -3.02 16.79
C ALA A 22 5.79 -3.87 18.01
N LEU A 23 5.27 -5.09 17.79
CA LEU A 23 5.21 -6.13 18.81
C LEU A 23 6.62 -6.26 19.41
N GLU A 24 6.84 -5.59 20.54
CA GLU A 24 8.01 -5.83 21.36
C GLU A 24 7.86 -7.25 21.89
N ASP A 25 8.88 -8.04 21.57
CA ASP A 25 9.21 -9.35 22.09
C ASP A 25 8.53 -9.60 23.44
N SER A 26 7.44 -10.37 23.43
CA SER A 26 6.85 -10.91 24.66
C SER A 26 7.82 -11.97 25.15
N GLY A 27 8.84 -11.48 25.86
CA GLY A 27 9.88 -12.27 26.49
C GLY A 27 9.27 -13.49 27.15
N ALA A 28 9.67 -14.65 26.63
CA ALA A 28 9.41 -15.94 27.19
C ALA A 28 10.02 -15.98 28.60
N ASP A 29 9.21 -15.67 29.61
CA ASP A 29 9.57 -15.89 31.00
C ASP A 29 9.44 -17.38 31.32
N GLY A 30 10.48 -17.91 31.96
CA GLY A 30 10.86 -19.30 31.96
C GLY A 30 10.05 -20.17 32.91
N GLY A 31 9.31 -21.13 32.35
CA GLY A 31 8.77 -22.28 33.08
C GLY A 31 9.60 -23.53 32.85
N ARG A 32 10.68 -23.72 33.62
CA ARG A 32 11.41 -25.00 33.76
C ARG A 32 10.47 -26.08 34.30
N GLY A 33 10.35 -27.22 33.61
CA GLY A 33 9.63 -28.38 34.13
C GLY A 33 9.74 -29.66 33.30
N GLY A 34 10.90 -30.32 33.33
CA GLY A 34 11.03 -31.80 33.36
C GLY A 34 10.83 -32.62 32.07
N PRO A 35 11.54 -33.77 31.90
CA PRO A 35 11.59 -34.55 30.67
C PRO A 35 10.66 -35.78 30.67
N ASP A 36 10.66 -36.47 29.51
CA ASP A 36 10.12 -37.79 29.17
C ASP A 36 8.70 -37.81 28.58
N GLU A 37 8.60 -38.10 27.27
CA GLU A 37 8.13 -39.41 26.79
C GLU A 37 8.07 -39.44 25.24
N GLU A 38 8.64 -40.52 24.70
CA GLU A 38 8.60 -40.91 23.30
C GLU A 38 7.16 -41.16 22.84
N ALA A 39 6.64 -40.34 21.92
CA ALA A 39 5.38 -40.61 21.23
C ALA A 39 5.63 -41.01 19.78
N ARG A 40 5.36 -42.29 19.54
CA ARG A 40 5.58 -43.07 18.33
C ARG A 40 4.67 -42.65 17.17
N VAL A 41 5.19 -42.81 15.97
CA VAL A 41 4.48 -42.73 14.69
C VAL A 41 3.46 -43.88 14.59
N PRO A 42 2.16 -43.62 14.39
CA PRO A 42 1.21 -44.68 14.09
C PRO A 42 1.39 -45.16 12.64
N VAL A 43 1.79 -46.43 12.48
CA VAL A 43 1.78 -47.17 11.22
C VAL A 43 0.45 -47.94 11.15
N THR A 44 -0.23 -47.87 10.01
CA THR A 44 -1.49 -48.59 9.74
C THR A 44 -1.24 -50.09 9.49
N PRO A 45 -2.22 -50.96 9.78
CA PRO A 45 -2.01 -52.41 9.89
C PRO A 45 -2.17 -53.20 8.59
N ASP A 46 -2.32 -52.55 7.43
CA ASP A 46 -2.84 -53.21 6.24
C ASP A 46 -1.76 -53.39 5.16
N GLY A 47 -0.69 -54.11 5.52
CA GLY A 47 0.37 -54.54 4.61
C GLY A 47 -0.14 -55.21 3.34
N LEU A 48 -0.41 -54.42 2.31
CA LEU A 48 -0.67 -54.87 0.95
C LEU A 48 0.32 -54.20 0.01
N GLU A 49 1.33 -55.00 -0.32
CA GLU A 49 2.13 -54.89 -1.52
C GLU A 49 1.23 -55.01 -2.75
N THR A 50 1.33 -54.08 -3.69
CA THR A 50 0.96 -54.34 -5.09
C THR A 50 2.20 -54.27 -5.95
N SER A 51 2.66 -55.47 -6.31
CA SER A 51 3.65 -55.72 -7.33
C SER A 51 3.23 -55.16 -8.69
N ARG A 52 4.23 -54.65 -9.41
CA ARG A 52 4.51 -54.79 -10.86
C ARG A 52 3.37 -55.25 -11.76
N ASN A 53 3.09 -54.43 -12.78
CA ASN A 53 2.85 -54.90 -14.14
C ASN A 53 3.18 -53.77 -15.13
N ASP A 54 4.39 -53.84 -15.71
CA ASP A 54 4.58 -53.48 -17.12
C ASP A 54 4.06 -54.64 -17.96
N PRO A 55 3.48 -54.38 -19.14
CA PRO A 55 4.24 -54.77 -20.33
C PRO A 55 4.17 -53.79 -21.51
N GLU A 56 5.29 -53.85 -22.23
CA GLU A 56 5.60 -53.50 -23.62
C GLU A 56 4.43 -53.27 -24.61
N GLY A 57 4.59 -52.17 -25.37
CA GLY A 57 4.77 -52.25 -26.82
C GLY A 57 3.52 -52.12 -27.71
N THR A 58 3.42 -51.02 -28.46
CA THR A 58 3.11 -51.09 -29.91
C THR A 58 3.61 -49.83 -30.65
N GLU A 59 4.27 -50.10 -31.77
CA GLU A 59 4.78 -49.18 -32.78
C GLU A 59 3.66 -48.41 -33.49
N GLY A 60 3.95 -47.20 -33.96
CA GLY A 60 2.99 -46.33 -34.66
C GLY A 60 3.68 -45.23 -35.46
N THR A 61 4.13 -45.63 -36.64
CA THR A 61 4.79 -44.90 -37.73
C THR A 61 3.95 -43.74 -38.31
N GLY A 62 4.62 -42.62 -38.65
CA GLY A 62 4.38 -41.94 -39.93
C GLY A 62 3.97 -40.46 -39.94
N GLY A 63 4.74 -39.68 -40.71
CA GLY A 63 4.25 -38.51 -41.47
C GLY A 63 4.67 -37.15 -40.89
N SER A 64 5.69 -36.42 -41.37
CA SER A 64 5.99 -35.89 -42.71
C SER A 64 5.69 -34.38 -42.81
N GLY A 65 6.72 -33.60 -43.16
CA GLY A 65 6.65 -32.24 -43.72
C GLY A 65 6.62 -31.13 -42.66
N THR A 66 7.37 -30.03 -42.74
CA THR A 66 8.02 -29.35 -43.86
C THR A 66 9.00 -28.30 -43.32
N ASP A 67 9.95 -27.91 -44.17
CA ASP A 67 11.12 -27.02 -43.98
C ASP A 67 10.97 -25.71 -43.20
N PRO A 68 12.10 -25.16 -42.70
CA PRO A 68 12.21 -23.78 -42.24
C PRO A 68 12.49 -22.83 -43.42
N ARG A 69 11.73 -21.74 -43.54
CA ARG A 69 12.05 -20.62 -44.44
C ARG A 69 12.39 -19.35 -43.66
N LEU A 70 13.58 -18.85 -44.00
CA LEU A 70 14.10 -17.50 -43.79
C LEU A 70 13.38 -16.48 -44.70
N ASP A 71 13.69 -15.20 -44.43
CA ASP A 71 13.33 -13.95 -45.13
C ASP A 71 12.03 -13.30 -44.61
N GLY A 72 11.98 -12.06 -44.11
CA GLY A 72 12.84 -10.91 -44.37
C GLY A 72 12.08 -9.90 -45.22
N ASP A 73 11.28 -9.01 -44.63
CA ASP A 73 11.00 -7.66 -45.17
C ASP A 73 10.20 -6.81 -44.15
N SER A 74 10.88 -5.95 -43.40
CA SER A 74 10.23 -4.90 -42.60
C SER A 74 10.34 -3.59 -43.35
N ARG A 75 9.30 -3.26 -44.14
CA ARG A 75 9.11 -1.93 -44.69
C ARG A 75 8.31 -1.07 -43.69
N PRO A 76 8.70 0.19 -43.46
CA PRO A 76 7.94 1.10 -42.62
C PRO A 76 6.65 1.55 -43.34
N VAL A 77 5.53 1.50 -42.62
CA VAL A 77 4.26 2.07 -43.08
C VAL A 77 4.31 3.57 -42.81
N GLU A 78 4.30 4.37 -43.88
CA GLU A 78 4.04 5.81 -43.81
C GLU A 78 2.58 6.03 -43.36
N VAL A 79 2.42 6.69 -42.21
CA VAL A 79 1.14 7.21 -41.75
C VAL A 79 0.96 8.60 -42.35
N THR A 80 0.13 8.68 -43.39
CA THR A 80 -0.32 9.94 -43.97
C THR A 80 -1.47 10.49 -43.14
N GLU A 81 -1.23 11.57 -42.41
CA GLU A 81 -2.27 12.39 -41.76
C GLU A 81 -2.96 13.27 -42.83
N ASP A 82 -4.30 13.17 -42.94
CA ASP A 82 -5.14 14.11 -43.70
C ASP A 82 -6.11 14.81 -42.72
N PRO A 83 -6.07 16.16 -42.59
CA PRO A 83 -6.96 16.91 -41.74
C PRO A 83 -8.10 17.53 -42.56
N ARG A 84 -9.35 17.10 -42.34
CA ARG A 84 -10.53 17.86 -42.78
C ARG A 84 -11.71 17.79 -41.80
N ALA A 85 -11.89 18.95 -41.16
CA ALA A 85 -13.11 19.75 -40.99
C ALA A 85 -14.51 19.09 -40.99
N GLU A 86 -15.22 19.39 -39.88
CA GLU A 86 -16.57 19.98 -39.78
C GLU A 86 -17.82 19.21 -40.28
N ASP A 87 -18.79 19.11 -39.36
CA ASP A 87 -20.18 19.60 -39.45
C ASP A 87 -21.35 18.64 -39.11
N ASN A 88 -22.24 19.20 -38.28
CA ASN A 88 -23.68 18.92 -38.02
C ASN A 88 -24.10 17.92 -36.91
N PRO A 89 -25.34 18.03 -36.36
CA PRO A 89 -26.04 19.20 -35.79
C PRO A 89 -26.77 18.84 -34.45
N PRO A 90 -27.50 19.78 -33.77
CA PRO A 90 -28.06 19.55 -32.44
C PRO A 90 -29.50 19.02 -32.47
N THR A 91 -29.87 18.18 -31.49
CA THR A 91 -31.22 17.61 -31.37
C THR A 91 -31.79 17.84 -29.97
N GLY A 92 -32.92 18.58 -29.92
CA GLY A 92 -34.07 18.49 -28.99
C GLY A 92 -33.82 18.57 -27.48
N GLY A 93 -34.54 19.36 -26.67
CA GLY A 93 -35.95 19.72 -26.74
C GLY A 93 -36.69 19.12 -25.52
N GLY A 94 -37.31 19.98 -24.71
CA GLY A 94 -38.20 19.62 -23.59
C GLY A 94 -37.68 20.11 -22.23
N GLY A 95 -38.23 21.13 -21.55
CA GLY A 95 -39.60 21.64 -21.57
C GLY A 95 -40.44 20.86 -20.58
N GLY A 96 -40.40 21.25 -19.30
CA GLY A 96 -41.13 20.59 -18.22
C GLY A 96 -41.20 21.44 -16.95
N ASP A 97 -42.09 22.43 -16.97
CA ASP A 97 -42.63 23.12 -15.78
C ASP A 97 -43.29 22.13 -14.82
N ARG A 98 -43.06 22.30 -13.51
CA ARG A 98 -44.02 22.00 -12.41
C ARG A 98 -43.52 22.54 -11.04
N PRO A 99 -44.41 22.76 -10.06
CA PRO A 99 -44.51 24.01 -9.30
C PRO A 99 -43.94 23.92 -7.87
N PRO A 100 -43.83 25.05 -7.13
CA PRO A 100 -43.35 25.07 -5.77
C PRO A 100 -44.43 24.61 -4.79
N GLY A 101 -44.19 23.47 -4.13
CA GLY A 101 -45.00 22.98 -3.02
C GLY A 101 -44.48 23.51 -1.69
N GLY A 102 -45.22 24.43 -1.07
CA GLY A 102 -44.99 24.89 0.29
C GLY A 102 -45.42 23.86 1.34
N GLY A 103 -44.70 23.83 2.46
CA GLY A 103 -45.03 23.10 3.68
C GLY A 103 -44.38 23.77 4.90
N PRO A 104 -45.04 23.75 6.08
CA PRO A 104 -44.90 24.77 7.14
C PRO A 104 -43.75 24.51 8.14
N PRO A 105 -43.38 25.53 8.96
CA PRO A 105 -42.39 25.39 10.02
C PRO A 105 -42.95 24.62 11.21
N GLY A 106 -42.35 23.46 11.52
CA GLY A 106 -42.61 22.70 12.73
C GLY A 106 -41.88 23.33 13.92
N GLY A 107 -42.65 23.76 14.93
CA GLY A 107 -42.15 24.33 16.17
C GLY A 107 -41.37 23.31 17.02
N GLY A 108 -40.17 23.69 17.42
CA GLY A 108 -39.43 23.04 18.49
C GLY A 108 -39.88 23.55 19.87
N PRO A 109 -39.99 22.68 20.88
CA PRO A 109 -40.28 23.10 22.26
C PRO A 109 -39.06 23.80 22.89
N PRO A 110 -39.28 24.79 23.78
CA PRO A 110 -38.22 25.34 24.62
C PRO A 110 -38.13 24.57 25.93
N GLY A 111 -36.92 24.23 26.37
CA GLY A 111 -36.67 23.91 27.76
C GLY A 111 -35.68 22.77 27.97
N GLY A 112 -34.66 23.04 28.78
CA GLY A 112 -33.87 21.97 29.37
C GLY A 112 -32.51 22.38 29.90
N GLY A 113 -32.48 23.10 31.01
CA GLY A 113 -31.49 22.89 32.09
C GLY A 113 -30.04 23.26 31.80
N GLY A 114 -29.66 24.47 32.22
CA GLY A 114 -28.28 24.75 32.60
C GLY A 114 -27.87 23.84 33.76
N GLY A 115 -26.88 22.99 33.51
CA GLY A 115 -26.09 22.36 34.56
C GLY A 115 -24.82 23.17 34.74
N ASP A 116 -24.68 23.77 35.92
CA ASP A 116 -23.43 24.37 36.40
C ASP A 116 -22.35 23.28 36.52
N GLY A 117 -21.65 23.04 35.42
CA GLY A 117 -20.35 22.39 35.45
C GLY A 117 -19.31 23.36 36.03
N PRO A 118 -18.30 22.87 36.76
CA PRO A 118 -17.20 23.72 37.23
C PRO A 118 -16.58 24.46 36.04
N PRO A 119 -16.21 25.74 36.19
CA PRO A 119 -15.68 26.53 35.09
C PRO A 119 -14.44 25.83 34.52
N SER A 120 -14.49 25.44 33.24
CA SER A 120 -13.31 25.06 32.50
C SER A 120 -12.27 26.17 32.65
N PRO A 121 -11.00 25.85 32.96
CA PRO A 121 -9.96 26.87 33.06
C PRO A 121 -9.88 27.60 31.73
N ASN A 122 -10.03 28.91 31.80
CA ASN A 122 -9.85 29.83 30.68
C ASN A 122 -8.47 29.53 30.05
N PRO A 123 -8.37 29.18 28.76
CA PRO A 123 -7.07 29.00 28.14
C PRO A 123 -6.28 30.31 28.23
N GLU A 124 -5.03 30.23 28.68
CA GLU A 124 -4.14 31.38 28.75
C GLU A 124 -4.06 32.06 27.37
N PRO A 125 -4.23 33.40 27.29
CA PRO A 125 -4.04 34.11 26.03
C PRO A 125 -2.54 34.11 25.69
N GLY A 126 -2.14 33.23 24.78
CA GLY A 126 -0.75 33.21 24.27
C GLY A 126 -0.22 31.85 23.81
N SER A 127 -0.90 30.75 24.09
CA SER A 127 -0.55 29.46 23.49
C SER A 127 -1.14 29.42 22.08
N PRO A 128 -0.35 29.25 21.01
CA PRO A 128 -0.89 29.03 19.68
C PRO A 128 -1.76 27.77 19.76
N THR A 129 -3.07 27.95 19.67
CA THR A 129 -3.98 26.86 19.34
C THR A 129 -3.44 26.24 18.05
N PRO A 130 -3.23 24.91 17.98
CA PRO A 130 -2.99 24.26 16.71
C PRO A 130 -4.16 24.66 15.83
N GLU A 131 -3.92 25.53 14.84
CA GLU A 131 -4.90 25.73 13.79
C GLU A 131 -5.18 24.34 13.26
N SER A 132 -6.44 23.89 13.34
CA SER A 132 -6.86 22.62 12.74
C SER A 132 -6.36 22.67 11.30
N ARG A 133 -5.29 21.92 11.01
CA ARG A 133 -4.61 21.85 9.71
C ARG A 133 -5.50 21.09 8.75
N ASP A 134 -6.72 21.53 8.55
CA ASP A 134 -7.68 20.85 7.69
C ASP A 134 -7.30 21.17 6.25
N GLY A 135 -6.58 20.23 5.61
CA GLY A 135 -6.19 20.33 4.21
C GLY A 135 -4.72 20.07 3.94
N GLY A 136 -4.29 20.45 2.74
CA GLY A 136 -2.93 20.26 2.24
C GLY A 136 -1.86 21.07 2.99
N MET A 137 -0.64 21.02 2.45
CA MET A 137 0.55 21.68 2.98
C MET A 137 0.35 23.19 3.17
N GLY A 138 0.70 23.70 4.35
CA GLY A 138 0.63 25.12 4.68
C GLY A 138 1.81 25.95 4.14
N ASP A 139 1.65 27.27 4.11
CA ASP A 139 2.66 28.20 3.56
C ASP A 139 4.00 28.15 4.29
N SER A 140 3.98 27.88 5.60
CA SER A 140 5.21 27.73 6.41
C SER A 140 5.99 26.45 6.09
N GLN A 141 5.33 25.42 5.55
CA GLN A 141 5.94 24.16 5.14
C GLN A 141 6.57 24.26 3.74
N GLU A 142 6.00 25.08 2.85
CA GLU A 142 6.41 25.15 1.44
C GLU A 142 7.91 25.43 1.27
N ALA A 143 8.45 26.42 1.97
CA ALA A 143 9.86 26.81 1.82
C ALA A 143 10.79 25.64 2.16
N SER A 144 10.52 24.96 3.28
CA SER A 144 11.29 23.81 3.74
C SER A 144 11.20 22.63 2.77
N VAL A 145 9.99 22.31 2.27
CA VAL A 145 9.82 21.26 1.26
C VAL A 145 10.61 21.61 0.00
N ARG A 146 10.51 22.84 -0.50
CA ARG A 146 11.26 23.28 -1.68
C ARG A 146 12.76 23.12 -1.50
N ASP A 147 13.29 23.53 -0.36
CA ASP A 147 14.73 23.47 -0.09
C ASP A 147 15.24 22.02 -0.08
N ILE A 148 14.52 21.11 0.59
CA ILE A 148 14.86 19.68 0.59
C ILE A 148 14.80 19.09 -0.83
N LEU A 149 13.75 19.38 -1.61
CA LEU A 149 13.67 18.88 -2.98
C LEU A 149 14.78 19.44 -3.89
N ARG A 150 15.24 20.68 -3.67
CA ARG A 150 16.41 21.26 -4.37
C ARG A 150 17.70 20.57 -4.00
N GLU A 151 17.91 20.24 -2.72
CA GLU A 151 19.09 19.49 -2.26
C GLU A 151 19.18 18.12 -2.95
N HIS A 152 18.04 17.50 -3.21
CA HIS A 152 17.91 16.28 -4.01
C HIS A 152 17.93 16.48 -5.53
N ARG A 153 18.27 17.68 -5.99
CA ARG A 153 18.45 18.04 -7.41
C ARG A 153 17.21 17.81 -8.27
N LEU A 154 16.02 17.89 -7.69
CA LEU A 154 14.80 17.93 -8.50
C LEU A 154 14.79 19.20 -9.35
N GLN A 155 14.30 19.07 -10.58
CA GLN A 155 14.16 20.20 -11.49
C GLN A 155 13.12 21.20 -10.94
N PRO A 156 13.32 22.52 -11.09
CA PRO A 156 12.40 23.53 -10.54
C PRO A 156 10.93 23.31 -10.91
N ASN A 157 10.65 22.94 -12.17
CA ASN A 157 9.30 22.64 -12.63
C ASN A 157 8.69 21.38 -11.99
N LYS A 158 9.51 20.39 -11.59
CA LYS A 158 9.03 19.25 -10.81
C LYS A 158 8.75 19.68 -9.37
N ILE A 159 9.62 20.47 -8.76
CA ILE A 159 9.42 21.00 -7.41
C ILE A 159 8.11 21.77 -7.31
N ASP A 160 7.83 22.66 -8.26
CA ASP A 160 6.59 23.43 -8.28
C ASP A 160 5.36 22.53 -8.34
N LYS A 161 5.39 21.46 -9.15
CA LYS A 161 4.29 20.48 -9.23
C LYS A 161 4.09 19.71 -7.93
N VAL A 162 5.18 19.26 -7.29
CA VAL A 162 5.08 18.56 -5.99
C VAL A 162 4.48 19.48 -4.94
N VAL A 163 4.97 20.72 -4.85
CA VAL A 163 4.47 21.73 -3.92
C VAL A 163 3.01 22.06 -4.17
N GLU A 164 2.61 22.27 -5.43
CA GLU A 164 1.22 22.54 -5.82
C GLU A 164 0.31 21.39 -5.41
N LEU A 165 0.73 20.15 -5.67
CA LEU A 165 -0.04 18.96 -5.33
C LEU A 165 -0.18 18.78 -3.81
N LEU A 166 0.90 18.94 -3.04
CA LEU A 166 0.86 18.85 -1.58
C LEU A 166 -0.03 19.93 -0.97
N ARG A 167 0.04 21.15 -1.51
CA ARG A 167 -0.77 22.30 -1.07
C ARG A 167 -2.26 22.11 -1.37
N ASN A 168 -2.57 21.69 -2.59
CA ASN A 168 -3.95 21.63 -3.08
C ASN A 168 -4.64 20.29 -2.81
N HIS A 169 -3.97 19.36 -2.11
CA HIS A 169 -4.57 18.07 -1.80
C HIS A 169 -5.82 18.26 -0.91
N PRO A 170 -6.96 17.64 -1.25
CA PRO A 170 -8.22 17.87 -0.54
C PRO A 170 -8.24 17.32 0.89
N SER A 171 -7.35 16.37 1.21
CA SER A 171 -7.19 15.82 2.56
C SER A 171 -5.86 16.23 3.21
N ARG A 172 -5.77 16.02 4.53
CA ARG A 172 -4.56 16.19 5.37
C ARG A 172 -3.34 15.41 4.92
N LEU A 173 -3.50 14.48 4.00
CA LEU A 173 -2.39 13.75 3.42
C LEU A 173 -1.33 14.68 2.83
N GLY A 174 -1.72 15.80 2.20
CA GLY A 174 -0.76 16.76 1.65
C GLY A 174 0.15 17.38 2.71
N SER A 175 -0.42 17.81 3.84
CA SER A 175 0.36 18.36 4.97
C SER A 175 1.17 17.29 5.70
N GLN A 176 0.63 16.08 5.84
CA GLN A 176 1.34 14.95 6.45
C GLN A 176 2.59 14.56 5.64
N ILE A 177 2.48 14.47 4.31
CA ILE A 177 3.61 14.15 3.45
C ILE A 177 4.65 15.29 3.47
N ALA A 178 4.19 16.54 3.51
CA ALA A 178 5.09 17.67 3.69
C ALA A 178 5.88 17.57 5.01
N ASP A 179 5.22 17.22 6.12
CA ASP A 179 5.89 17.01 7.41
C ASP A 179 6.94 15.89 7.33
N ILE A 180 6.62 14.75 6.70
CA ILE A 180 7.58 13.65 6.50
C ILE A 180 8.82 14.09 5.70
N ILE A 181 8.62 14.88 4.65
CA ILE A 181 9.73 15.43 3.86
C ILE A 181 10.56 16.38 4.73
N ILE A 182 9.92 17.31 5.45
CA ILE A 182 10.57 18.34 6.29
C ILE A 182 11.37 17.73 7.43
N GLU A 183 10.89 16.66 8.05
CA GLU A 183 11.62 15.96 9.11
C GLU A 183 12.96 15.38 8.64
N GLY A 184 13.15 15.22 7.32
CA GLY A 184 14.45 14.91 6.73
C GLY A 184 15.00 13.51 7.04
N ARG A 185 14.24 12.66 7.74
CA ARG A 185 14.68 11.29 8.05
C ARG A 185 14.70 10.42 6.78
N ILE A 186 13.68 10.58 5.95
CA ILE A 186 13.47 9.78 4.75
C ILE A 186 14.38 10.20 3.57
N THR A 187 14.97 11.39 3.63
CA THR A 187 15.85 11.93 2.58
C THR A 187 17.16 11.13 2.44
N GLN A 188 17.54 10.40 3.49
CA GLN A 188 18.71 9.52 3.51
C GLN A 188 18.45 8.14 2.90
N VAL A 189 17.18 7.80 2.63
CA VAL A 189 16.79 6.52 2.05
C VAL A 189 17.16 6.51 0.58
N ARG A 190 17.73 5.39 0.11
CA ARG A 190 18.08 5.25 -1.31
C ARG A 190 16.82 5.33 -2.17
N GLY A 191 16.91 6.00 -3.32
CA GLY A 191 15.77 6.19 -4.21
C GLY A 191 14.86 7.38 -3.85
N PHE A 192 15.05 8.06 -2.71
CA PHE A 192 14.20 9.19 -2.29
C PHE A 192 14.04 10.27 -3.38
N GLY A 193 15.14 10.70 -4.00
CA GLY A 193 15.10 11.70 -5.06
C GLY A 193 14.32 11.25 -6.31
N HIS A 194 14.25 9.94 -6.58
CA HIS A 194 13.51 9.41 -7.72
C HIS A 194 12.01 9.37 -7.42
N ILE A 195 11.63 8.78 -6.29
CA ILE A 195 10.23 8.67 -5.85
C ILE A 195 9.57 10.05 -5.67
N VAL A 196 10.28 11.05 -5.11
CA VAL A 196 9.75 12.42 -5.01
C VAL A 196 9.64 13.11 -6.38
N SER A 197 10.41 12.67 -7.38
CA SER A 197 10.31 13.23 -8.73
C SER A 197 9.04 12.78 -9.47
N ASP A 198 8.43 11.69 -9.01
CA ASP A 198 7.23 11.08 -9.56
C ASP A 198 5.93 11.60 -8.91
N PHE A 199 6.04 12.32 -7.78
CA PHE A 199 4.93 13.05 -7.17
C PHE A 199 4.25 14.03 -8.12
N GLY A 200 4.93 14.51 -9.16
CA GLY A 200 4.34 15.48 -10.11
C GLY A 200 3.12 14.96 -10.89
N SER A 201 2.71 13.71 -10.69
CA SER A 201 1.48 13.11 -11.22
C SER A 201 0.45 12.89 -10.11
N GLU A 202 -0.70 13.56 -10.20
CA GLU A 202 -1.84 13.38 -9.29
C GLU A 202 -2.27 11.91 -9.18
N ARG A 203 -2.18 11.15 -10.27
CA ARG A 203 -2.54 9.72 -10.30
C ARG A 203 -1.60 8.85 -9.45
N LYS A 204 -0.32 9.22 -9.36
CA LYS A 204 0.67 8.48 -8.56
C LYS A 204 0.70 8.92 -7.10
N PHE A 205 0.18 10.11 -6.79
CA PHE A 205 0.25 10.72 -5.47
C PHE A 205 -0.13 9.77 -4.32
N LEU A 206 -1.27 9.09 -4.43
CA LEU A 206 -1.78 8.23 -3.36
C LEU A 206 -0.90 6.99 -3.13
N GLY A 207 -0.35 6.41 -4.20
CA GLY A 207 0.58 5.27 -4.10
C GLY A 207 1.87 5.71 -3.42
N ILE A 208 2.50 6.75 -3.98
CA ILE A 208 3.76 7.26 -3.45
C ILE A 208 3.62 7.76 -2.00
N SER A 209 2.50 8.39 -1.65
CA SER A 209 2.24 8.83 -0.27
C SER A 209 2.12 7.65 0.72
N ALA A 210 1.64 6.49 0.27
CA ALA A 210 1.65 5.28 1.08
C ALA A 210 3.06 4.73 1.27
N GLU A 211 3.87 4.75 0.21
CA GLU A 211 5.28 4.34 0.25
C GLU A 211 6.12 5.21 1.19
N LEU A 212 6.02 6.55 1.08
CA LEU A 212 6.72 7.46 1.98
C LEU A 212 6.33 7.25 3.45
N ARG A 213 5.03 7.07 3.75
CA ARG A 213 4.57 6.82 5.12
C ARG A 213 5.04 5.48 5.66
N PHE A 214 5.01 4.45 4.81
CA PHE A 214 5.52 3.13 5.17
C PHE A 214 7.01 3.21 5.57
N VAL A 215 7.84 3.84 4.73
CA VAL A 215 9.27 3.97 4.97
C VAL A 215 9.57 4.89 6.16
N ASP A 216 8.88 6.04 6.30
CA ASP A 216 9.04 6.90 7.49
C ASP A 216 8.73 6.14 8.78
N ASN A 217 7.67 5.33 8.79
CA ASN A 217 7.33 4.52 9.94
C ASN A 217 8.40 3.47 10.25
N LEU A 218 9.00 2.82 9.25
CA LEU A 218 10.15 1.93 9.49
C LEU A 218 11.29 2.68 10.18
N ILE A 219 11.60 3.91 9.75
CA ILE A 219 12.64 4.71 10.39
C ILE A 219 12.26 5.05 11.84
N ARG A 220 11.01 5.44 12.09
CA ARG A 220 10.50 5.71 13.45
C ARG A 220 10.56 4.49 14.37
N GLN A 221 10.41 3.29 13.81
CA GLN A 221 10.58 2.03 14.53
C GLN A 221 12.05 1.67 14.81
N GLY A 222 13.00 2.45 14.30
CA GLY A 222 14.44 2.27 14.54
C GLY A 222 15.18 1.54 13.43
N TYR A 223 14.56 1.28 12.27
CA TYR A 223 15.31 0.78 11.11
C TYR A 223 16.17 1.91 10.53
N PRO A 224 17.49 1.71 10.34
CA PRO A 224 18.36 2.78 9.86
C PRO A 224 18.07 3.07 8.37
N PRO A 225 18.00 4.36 7.97
CA PRO A 225 17.69 4.74 6.59
C PRO A 225 18.62 4.12 5.53
N GLN A 226 19.86 3.79 5.89
CA GLN A 226 20.85 3.20 4.98
C GLN A 226 20.54 1.75 4.60
N ARG A 227 19.66 1.07 5.35
CA ARG A 227 19.16 -0.27 5.06
C ARG A 227 17.85 -0.26 4.28
N LEU A 228 17.29 0.92 4.03
CA LEU A 228 16.02 1.12 3.33
C LEU A 228 16.27 1.60 1.90
N GLU A 229 15.38 1.21 1.00
CA GLU A 229 15.40 1.60 -0.40
C GLU A 229 13.97 1.74 -0.93
N PHE A 230 13.70 2.80 -1.68
CA PHE A 230 12.50 2.88 -2.50
C PHE A 230 12.71 2.15 -3.83
N GLY A 231 11.65 1.53 -4.32
CA GLY A 231 11.58 1.01 -5.67
C GLY A 231 11.97 2.03 -6.72
N ASP A 232 12.85 1.65 -7.63
CA ASP A 232 13.12 2.39 -8.86
C ASP A 232 12.74 1.50 -10.05
N ASP A 233 11.90 2.02 -10.94
CA ASP A 233 11.51 1.44 -12.22
C ASP A 233 12.74 1.33 -13.16
N GLY A 234 13.69 0.44 -12.85
CA GLY A 234 14.77 0.03 -13.76
C GLY A 234 16.21 0.33 -13.35
N HIS A 235 16.48 0.63 -12.07
CA HIS A 235 17.85 0.83 -11.57
C HIS A 235 18.17 0.05 -10.28
N TRP A 236 17.66 -1.18 -10.20
CA TRP A 236 18.11 -2.12 -9.18
C TRP A 236 19.56 -2.57 -9.49
N GLY A 237 20.30 -2.98 -8.47
CA GLY A 237 21.53 -3.76 -8.70
C GLY A 237 22.86 -3.02 -8.86
N ARG A 238 23.22 -2.14 -7.92
CA ARG A 238 24.66 -1.94 -7.62
C ARG A 238 25.19 -2.72 -6.43
N SER A 239 24.34 -3.38 -5.64
CA SER A 239 24.78 -4.09 -4.43
C SER A 239 24.33 -5.55 -4.32
N HIS A 240 23.33 -6.00 -5.09
CA HIS A 240 22.83 -7.37 -5.01
C HIS A 240 22.68 -7.91 -6.43
N GLU A 241 23.27 -9.07 -6.71
CA GLU A 241 23.26 -9.80 -8.00
C GLU A 241 21.86 -10.33 -8.40
N ILE A 242 20.80 -9.74 -7.85
CA ILE A 242 19.44 -10.10 -8.17
C ILE A 242 19.03 -9.19 -9.34
N PRO A 243 18.74 -9.73 -10.53
CA PRO A 243 18.17 -8.96 -11.61
C PRO A 243 16.72 -8.60 -11.24
N VAL A 244 16.56 -7.60 -10.38
CA VAL A 244 15.25 -7.08 -9.97
C VAL A 244 14.72 -6.03 -10.94
N ASP A 245 15.45 -5.74 -12.01
CA ASP A 245 15.15 -4.68 -12.99
C ASP A 245 13.79 -4.85 -13.69
N GLU A 246 13.15 -6.02 -13.55
CA GLU A 246 11.84 -6.34 -14.11
C GLU A 246 10.68 -6.27 -13.10
N TYR A 247 10.95 -6.10 -11.80
CA TYR A 247 9.91 -6.21 -10.78
C TYR A 247 9.59 -4.87 -10.12
N ASP A 248 8.32 -4.50 -10.23
CA ASP A 248 7.68 -3.38 -9.53
C ASP A 248 7.60 -3.74 -8.05
N VAL A 249 8.60 -3.34 -7.26
CA VAL A 249 8.66 -3.41 -5.79
C VAL A 249 8.77 -2.00 -5.27
N ASP A 250 7.82 -1.56 -4.44
CA ASP A 250 7.75 -0.16 -4.01
C ASP A 250 8.75 0.20 -2.89
N ALA A 251 9.08 -0.74 -2.00
CA ALA A 251 10.06 -0.50 -0.93
C ALA A 251 10.80 -1.78 -0.53
N GLN A 252 12.01 -1.62 0.01
CA GLN A 252 12.81 -2.71 0.54
C GLN A 252 13.54 -2.34 1.84
N ILE A 253 13.83 -3.38 2.61
CA ILE A 253 14.75 -3.33 3.73
C ILE A 253 15.71 -4.52 3.68
N THR A 254 17.00 -4.26 3.82
CA THR A 254 18.01 -5.32 3.99
C THR A 254 18.18 -5.62 5.48
N SER A 255 18.16 -6.88 5.91
CA SER A 255 18.44 -7.32 7.27
C SER A 255 19.93 -7.14 7.62
N PRO A 256 20.36 -7.21 8.89
CA PRO A 256 21.80 -7.22 9.22
C PRO A 256 22.53 -8.42 8.59
N ASP A 257 21.82 -9.53 8.42
CA ASP A 257 22.33 -10.78 7.87
C ASP A 257 22.38 -10.79 6.34
N GLY A 258 21.87 -9.73 5.69
CA GLY A 258 21.85 -9.58 4.23
C GLY A 258 20.57 -10.09 3.55
N ASP A 259 19.59 -10.59 4.30
CA ASP A 259 18.28 -10.94 3.74
C ASP A 259 17.56 -9.69 3.26
N VAL A 260 16.91 -9.75 2.11
CA VAL A 260 16.13 -8.63 1.56
C VAL A 260 14.66 -8.88 1.81
N TRP A 261 13.96 -7.85 2.32
CA TRP A 261 12.53 -7.86 2.55
C TRP A 261 11.90 -6.82 1.65
N SER A 262 11.08 -7.27 0.71
CA SER A 262 10.51 -6.46 -0.35
C SER A 262 9.01 -6.31 -0.22
N TYR A 263 8.54 -5.09 -0.42
CA TYR A 263 7.16 -4.69 -0.17
C TYR A 263 6.52 -4.15 -1.44
N GLN A 264 5.35 -4.72 -1.79
CA GLN A 264 4.42 -4.07 -2.72
C GLN A 264 3.30 -3.40 -1.94
N ILE A 265 3.23 -2.09 -2.03
CA ILE A 265 2.39 -1.19 -1.25
C ILE A 265 1.27 -0.66 -2.16
N LYS A 266 0.02 -0.97 -1.83
CA LYS A 266 -1.14 -0.42 -2.52
C LYS A 266 -2.04 0.33 -1.55
N ARG A 267 -2.42 1.55 -1.91
CA ARG A 267 -3.49 2.27 -1.23
C ARG A 267 -4.82 2.06 -1.94
N THR A 268 -5.88 1.84 -1.17
CA THR A 268 -7.25 1.72 -1.66
C THR A 268 -8.22 2.46 -0.74
N GLY A 269 -9.30 2.96 -1.33
CA GLY A 269 -10.18 3.93 -0.70
C GLY A 269 -9.91 5.33 -1.26
N GLY A 270 -10.97 6.13 -1.31
CA GLY A 270 -10.91 7.52 -1.74
C GLY A 270 -11.09 8.41 -0.53
N GLU A 271 -12.25 9.08 -0.50
CA GLU A 271 -12.63 9.94 0.62
C GLU A 271 -12.61 9.19 1.97
N PRO A 272 -12.20 9.89 3.05
CA PRO A 272 -12.16 9.31 4.38
C PRO A 272 -13.51 8.69 4.78
N GLY A 273 -13.48 7.44 5.25
CA GLY A 273 -14.67 6.72 5.70
C GLY A 273 -15.51 6.07 4.59
N VAL A 274 -15.13 6.21 3.32
CA VAL A 274 -15.78 5.50 2.21
C VAL A 274 -15.03 4.18 1.95
N PHE A 275 -15.65 3.07 2.34
CA PHE A 275 -15.08 1.75 2.10
C PHE A 275 -14.97 1.49 0.59
N PRO A 276 -13.78 1.12 0.07
CA PRO A 276 -13.66 0.72 -1.32
C PRO A 276 -14.53 -0.52 -1.55
N SER A 277 -15.16 -0.65 -2.72
CA SER A 277 -15.96 -1.86 -2.98
C SER A 277 -15.16 -3.14 -2.70
N ASP A 278 -15.81 -4.16 -2.15
CA ASP A 278 -15.22 -5.49 -1.88
C ASP A 278 -14.38 -6.01 -3.06
N ASN A 279 -14.87 -5.78 -4.29
CA ASN A 279 -14.16 -6.16 -5.50
C ASN A 279 -12.89 -5.33 -5.77
N ALA A 280 -12.90 -4.03 -5.47
CA ALA A 280 -11.72 -3.18 -5.61
C ALA A 280 -10.63 -3.58 -4.62
N LEU A 281 -10.98 -3.82 -3.35
CA LEU A 281 -10.04 -4.29 -2.33
C LEU A 281 -9.39 -5.61 -2.75
N VAL A 282 -10.20 -6.62 -3.11
CA VAL A 282 -9.68 -7.92 -3.56
C VAL A 282 -8.87 -7.81 -4.85
N LYS A 283 -9.27 -6.96 -5.79
CA LYS A 283 -8.53 -6.75 -7.05
C LYS A 283 -7.15 -6.14 -6.78
N ASN A 284 -7.08 -5.12 -5.92
CA ASN A 284 -5.82 -4.46 -5.57
C ASN A 284 -4.89 -5.41 -4.80
N ALA A 285 -5.43 -6.18 -3.85
CA ALA A 285 -4.68 -7.21 -3.14
C ALA A 285 -4.08 -8.23 -4.10
N LYS A 286 -4.89 -8.76 -5.03
CA LYS A 286 -4.41 -9.70 -6.06
C LYS A 286 -3.37 -9.08 -6.97
N GLY A 287 -3.53 -7.81 -7.34
CA GLY A 287 -2.54 -7.07 -8.13
C GLY A 287 -1.18 -7.06 -7.45
N ALA A 288 -1.14 -6.59 -6.20
CA ALA A 288 0.10 -6.56 -5.41
C ALA A 288 0.72 -7.95 -5.24
N LEU A 289 -0.09 -8.95 -4.87
CA LEU A 289 0.37 -10.32 -4.66
C LEU A 289 0.88 -10.99 -5.95
N ASN A 290 0.28 -10.68 -7.10
CA ASN A 290 0.73 -11.21 -8.38
C ASN A 290 2.08 -10.64 -8.80
N GLN A 291 2.34 -9.35 -8.53
CA GLN A 291 3.63 -8.69 -8.81
C GLN A 291 4.78 -9.34 -8.01
N LEU A 292 4.48 -9.86 -6.82
CA LEU A 292 5.47 -10.47 -5.93
C LEU A 292 5.69 -11.97 -6.17
N ARG A 293 4.85 -12.62 -6.98
CA ARG A 293 4.85 -14.09 -7.12
C ARG A 293 6.15 -14.61 -7.72
N GLU A 294 6.66 -13.92 -8.74
CA GLU A 294 7.87 -14.34 -9.46
C GLU A 294 9.14 -14.11 -8.65
N LEU A 295 9.08 -13.24 -7.64
CA LEU A 295 10.20 -12.94 -6.75
C LEU A 295 10.45 -14.01 -5.69
N GLN A 296 9.53 -14.95 -5.46
CA GLN A 296 9.64 -15.93 -4.38
C GLN A 296 10.72 -16.99 -4.60
N GLU A 297 11.16 -17.17 -5.83
CA GLU A 297 12.21 -18.14 -6.17
C GLU A 297 13.61 -17.58 -5.93
N ILE A 298 13.73 -16.29 -5.60
CA ILE A 298 15.00 -15.61 -5.38
C ILE A 298 15.51 -15.93 -3.95
N PRO A 299 16.71 -16.51 -3.82
CA PRO A 299 17.29 -16.80 -2.50
C PRO A 299 17.45 -15.55 -1.65
N ASN A 300 17.22 -15.69 -0.34
CA ASN A 300 17.34 -14.63 0.67
C ASN A 300 16.42 -13.41 0.43
N LEU A 301 15.44 -13.54 -0.48
CA LEU A 301 14.42 -12.53 -0.72
C LEU A 301 13.09 -12.97 -0.08
N ARG A 302 12.51 -12.09 0.73
CA ARG A 302 11.16 -12.26 1.30
C ARG A 302 10.26 -11.19 0.75
N THR A 303 9.06 -11.57 0.30
CA THR A 303 8.13 -10.64 -0.33
C THR A 303 6.81 -10.51 0.43
N PHE A 304 6.32 -9.28 0.54
CA PHE A 304 5.12 -8.96 1.30
C PHE A 304 4.25 -7.96 0.55
N ALA A 305 2.95 -8.20 0.49
CA ALA A 305 2.01 -7.18 0.06
C ALA A 305 1.57 -6.36 1.28
N ILE A 306 1.65 -5.04 1.16
CA ILE A 306 1.11 -4.08 2.12
C ILE A 306 -0.06 -3.37 1.46
N MET A 307 -1.17 -3.28 2.18
CA MET A 307 -2.33 -2.53 1.76
C MET A 307 -2.72 -1.51 2.79
N GLU A 308 -3.09 -0.33 2.32
CA GLU A 308 -3.72 0.69 3.14
C GLU A 308 -5.15 0.89 2.66
N VAL A 309 -6.09 0.74 3.59
CA VAL A 309 -7.53 0.83 3.34
C VAL A 309 -8.06 1.99 4.18
N ASN A 310 -8.56 3.05 3.52
CA ASN A 310 -9.12 4.20 4.22
C ASN A 310 -10.54 3.96 4.76
N ALA A 311 -10.70 2.88 5.53
CA ALA A 311 -11.96 2.50 6.15
C ALA A 311 -11.71 1.51 7.29
N PRO A 312 -12.69 1.29 8.18
CA PRO A 312 -12.48 0.41 9.35
C PRO A 312 -12.52 -1.08 8.97
N GLN A 313 -11.73 -1.90 9.65
CA GLN A 313 -11.66 -3.35 9.48
C GLN A 313 -13.02 -4.02 9.69
N ARG A 314 -13.86 -3.49 10.60
CA ARG A 314 -15.19 -4.07 10.89
C ARG A 314 -16.15 -4.07 9.69
N THR A 315 -15.88 -3.29 8.65
CA THR A 315 -16.70 -3.30 7.42
C THR A 315 -16.28 -4.40 6.44
N LEU A 316 -15.22 -5.15 6.75
CA LEU A 316 -14.73 -6.24 5.91
C LEU A 316 -15.67 -7.45 6.00
N SER A 317 -16.27 -7.81 4.87
CA SER A 317 -17.17 -8.95 4.81
C SER A 317 -16.42 -10.29 4.95
N PRO A 318 -17.03 -11.33 5.55
CA PRO A 318 -16.42 -12.67 5.60
C PRO A 318 -16.12 -13.24 4.21
N GLU A 319 -16.88 -12.84 3.19
CA GLU A 319 -16.62 -13.23 1.80
C GLU A 319 -15.33 -12.62 1.27
N VAL A 320 -15.11 -11.32 1.50
CA VAL A 320 -13.83 -10.68 1.14
C VAL A 320 -12.67 -11.35 1.85
N MET A 321 -12.81 -11.65 3.15
CA MET A 321 -11.77 -12.35 3.90
C MET A 321 -11.35 -13.66 3.25
N ARG A 322 -12.31 -14.53 2.92
CA ARG A 322 -12.01 -15.80 2.22
C ARG A 322 -11.33 -15.58 0.87
N ARG A 323 -11.71 -14.51 0.16
CA ARG A 323 -11.10 -14.17 -1.15
C ARG A 323 -9.67 -13.66 -0.99
N LEU A 324 -9.37 -12.91 0.07
CA LEU A 324 -8.02 -12.44 0.40
C LEU A 324 -7.13 -13.61 0.84
N GLU A 325 -7.62 -14.49 1.71
CA GLU A 325 -6.94 -15.73 2.11
C GLU A 325 -6.61 -16.62 0.91
N SER A 326 -7.57 -16.80 0.00
CA SER A 326 -7.36 -17.52 -1.26
C SER A 326 -6.37 -16.83 -2.20
N ALA A 327 -6.23 -15.50 -2.15
CA ALA A 327 -5.24 -14.77 -2.93
C ALA A 327 -3.83 -14.95 -2.35
N VAL A 328 -3.69 -14.84 -1.02
CA VAL A 328 -2.42 -15.09 -0.31
C VAL A 328 -1.96 -16.52 -0.51
N SER A 329 -2.85 -17.51 -0.29
CA SER A 329 -2.50 -18.93 -0.47
C SER A 329 -2.04 -19.27 -1.88
N ARG A 330 -2.58 -18.61 -2.92
CA ARG A 330 -2.17 -18.84 -4.31
C ARG A 330 -0.89 -18.11 -4.70
N SER A 331 -0.66 -16.94 -4.14
CA SER A 331 0.54 -16.16 -4.46
C SER A 331 1.74 -16.68 -3.70
N GLY A 332 1.57 -17.14 -2.45
CA GLY A 332 2.65 -17.52 -1.53
C GLY A 332 3.19 -16.36 -0.69
N SER A 333 2.82 -15.11 -1.01
CA SER A 333 3.30 -13.91 -0.31
C SER A 333 2.29 -13.49 0.75
N PRO A 334 2.72 -13.19 1.98
CA PRO A 334 1.84 -12.66 3.00
C PRO A 334 1.29 -11.28 2.64
N LEU A 335 0.12 -10.96 3.19
CA LEU A 335 -0.58 -9.69 3.03
C LEU A 335 -0.80 -9.04 4.40
N ARG A 336 -0.32 -7.81 4.58
CA ARG A 336 -0.67 -6.94 5.71
C ARG A 336 -1.61 -5.85 5.21
N ILE A 337 -2.74 -5.65 5.89
CA ILE A 337 -3.71 -4.62 5.58
C ILE A 337 -3.84 -3.68 6.77
N TYR A 338 -3.66 -2.39 6.54
CA TYR A 338 -3.90 -1.31 7.48
C TYR A 338 -5.27 -0.71 7.24
N PHE A 339 -6.09 -0.67 8.29
CA PHE A 339 -7.41 -0.05 8.31
C PHE A 339 -7.38 1.20 9.19
N THR A 340 -8.47 1.99 9.21
CA THR A 340 -8.56 3.16 10.10
C THR A 340 -8.63 2.80 11.59
N ASP A 341 -9.04 1.58 11.93
CA ASP A 341 -9.28 1.12 13.31
C ASP A 341 -8.44 -0.12 13.70
N GLY A 342 -7.44 -0.48 12.90
CA GLY A 342 -6.58 -1.62 13.20
C GLY A 342 -5.81 -2.15 12.00
N MET A 343 -5.32 -3.38 12.13
CA MET A 343 -4.57 -4.07 11.09
C MET A 343 -4.92 -5.55 11.03
N LEU A 344 -4.73 -6.13 9.85
CA LEU A 344 -4.98 -7.53 9.56
C LEU A 344 -3.76 -8.13 8.86
N THR A 345 -3.36 -9.33 9.26
CA THR A 345 -2.28 -10.09 8.59
C THR A 345 -2.79 -11.42 8.10
N ILE A 346 -2.47 -11.76 6.85
CA ILE A 346 -2.83 -13.02 6.23
C ILE A 346 -1.55 -13.65 5.66
N PRO A 347 -1.14 -14.85 6.14
CA PRO A 347 -1.70 -15.57 7.28
C PRO A 347 -1.45 -14.83 8.62
N PRO A 348 -2.23 -15.12 9.67
CA PRO A 348 -2.02 -14.52 10.98
C PRO A 348 -0.64 -14.87 11.54
N ASN A 349 -0.10 -14.01 12.43
CA ASN A 349 1.20 -14.17 13.08
C ASN A 349 2.42 -14.22 12.13
N THR A 350 2.25 -13.80 10.88
CA THR A 350 3.38 -13.67 9.96
C THR A 350 4.27 -12.50 10.39
N GLN A 351 5.57 -12.76 10.50
CA GLN A 351 6.58 -11.71 10.63
C GLN A 351 6.67 -10.95 9.29
N ILE A 352 6.32 -9.67 9.29
CA ILE A 352 6.31 -8.79 8.10
C ILE A 352 7.56 -7.91 8.01
N TYR A 353 8.29 -7.75 9.11
CA TYR A 353 9.49 -6.92 9.18
C TYR A 353 10.69 -7.74 9.62
N PRO A 354 11.90 -7.43 9.10
CA PRO A 354 13.09 -8.12 9.55
C PRO A 354 13.34 -7.89 11.05
N PRO A 355 14.05 -8.79 11.72
CA PRO A 355 14.62 -8.47 13.03
C PRO A 355 15.54 -7.24 12.91
N LYS A 356 15.58 -6.43 13.97
CA LYS A 356 16.31 -5.15 13.98
C LYS A 356 17.82 -5.35 13.94
#